data_AF-A0A2G9TCJ0-F1
#
_entry.id   AF-A0A2G9TCJ0-F1
#
_cell.length_a   1.000
_cell.length_b   1.000
_cell.length_c   1.000
_cell.angle_alpha   90.00
_cell.angle_beta   90.00
_cell.angle_gamma   90.00
#
_symmetry.space_group_name_H-M   'P 1'
#
loop_
_entity.id
_entity.type
_entity.pdbx_description
1 polymer ?
#
loop_
_entity_poly.entity_id
_entity_poly.type
_entity_poly.pdbx_seq_one_letter_code
_entity_poly.pdbx_strand_id
1 'polypeptide(L)'
;NTGSGKVLIHFGAAESTLAKTSRFAPIFSNLRASTIYASVTDKDEEPTPFYNQKVLRTVLESAMFRRVSAELRHKETVTAALALANRWFTCRGFHEFDPVFLACFMAKLMEDNVVVKQQDLLTVLRNFFVAIVNWDTSTPAGFHPDDLEDDVITAHLTTFPVVFLDQTGYWNISSGISKESLVLVKTDLSRSLTVLGDCLAFDTLFLERHHFFSSFDHYFRLVLTPENLTSLLKTPDLLIDTVNEDDRLARSAAKFMKRIQECLVGRFDNVRMERLKDDK
;
A
#
# COMPACT_ATOMS: atom_id res chain seq x y z
N ASN A 1 28.85 20.14 -7.13
CA ASN A 1 27.77 19.41 -7.83
C ASN A 1 28.24 18.02 -8.22
N THR A 2 28.21 17.08 -7.29
CA THR A 2 28.35 15.64 -7.58
C THR A 2 26.97 15.03 -7.44
N GLY A 3 26.11 15.24 -8.44
CA GLY A 3 24.81 14.59 -8.47
C GLY A 3 25.01 13.10 -8.68
N SER A 4 24.78 12.28 -7.65
CA SER A 4 24.69 10.84 -7.85
C SER A 4 23.32 10.53 -8.45
N GLY A 5 23.31 9.94 -9.65
CA GLY A 5 22.10 9.38 -10.25
C GLY A 5 22.01 7.90 -9.88
N LYS A 6 20.82 7.43 -9.48
CA LYS A 6 20.53 6.00 -9.34
C LYS A 6 19.53 5.63 -10.44
N VAL A 7 19.87 4.65 -11.26
CA VAL A 7 18.96 4.05 -12.25
C VAL A 7 18.56 2.70 -11.71
N LEU A 8 17.25 2.48 -11.57
CA LEU A 8 16.68 1.20 -11.18
C LEU A 8 16.06 0.57 -12.42
N ILE A 9 16.54 -0.63 -12.79
CA ILE A 9 16.02 -1.39 -13.93
C ILE A 9 15.20 -2.55 -13.36
N HIS A 10 13.91 -2.57 -13.68
CA HIS A 10 13.00 -3.65 -13.31
C HIS A 10 12.76 -4.55 -14.53
N PHE A 11 12.81 -5.86 -14.30
CA PHE A 11 12.37 -6.86 -15.27
C PHE A 11 11.01 -7.40 -14.83
N GLY A 12 10.00 -7.23 -15.67
CA GLY A 12 8.65 -7.75 -15.43
C GLY A 12 8.29 -8.84 -16.44
N ALA A 13 7.46 -9.80 -16.03
CA ALA A 13 6.88 -10.77 -16.94
C ALA A 13 5.80 -10.09 -17.81
N ALA A 14 5.72 -10.47 -19.08
CA ALA A 14 4.68 -9.97 -19.96
C ALA A 14 3.32 -10.59 -19.56
N GLU A 15 2.23 -9.83 -19.67
CA GLU A 15 0.87 -10.33 -19.43
C GLU A 15 0.55 -11.59 -20.23
N SER A 16 1.01 -11.66 -21.49
CA SER A 16 0.88 -12.82 -22.36
C SER A 16 1.56 -14.10 -21.86
N THR A 17 2.49 -13.98 -20.91
CA THR A 17 3.23 -15.10 -20.32
C THR A 17 2.68 -15.53 -18.97
N LEU A 18 1.74 -14.76 -18.40
CA LEU A 18 1.12 -15.10 -17.14
C LEU A 18 0.11 -16.24 -17.32
N ALA A 19 0.05 -17.15 -16.35
CA ALA A 19 -1.11 -18.01 -16.18
C ALA A 19 -2.38 -17.15 -15.98
N LYS A 20 -3.58 -17.74 -16.11
CA LYS A 20 -4.82 -17.01 -15.84
C LYS A 20 -4.75 -16.28 -14.49
N THR A 21 -5.09 -14.99 -14.46
CA THR A 21 -5.03 -14.14 -13.26
C THR A 21 -5.76 -14.76 -12.06
N SER A 22 -6.84 -15.50 -12.32
CA SER A 22 -7.58 -16.24 -11.29
C SER A 22 -6.75 -17.25 -10.49
N ARG A 23 -5.64 -17.76 -11.03
CA ARG A 23 -4.71 -18.64 -10.29
C ARG A 23 -3.95 -17.92 -9.17
N PHE A 24 -3.98 -16.58 -9.16
CA PHE A 24 -3.35 -15.74 -8.16
C PHE A 24 -4.36 -15.17 -7.14
N ALA A 25 -5.59 -15.68 -7.11
CA ALA A 25 -6.54 -15.33 -6.06
C ALA A 25 -5.93 -15.58 -4.65
N PRO A 26 -6.36 -14.85 -3.61
CA PRO A 26 -5.72 -14.91 -2.29
C PRO A 26 -5.70 -16.31 -1.65
N ILE A 27 -6.64 -17.18 -2.03
CA ILE A 27 -6.76 -18.55 -1.52
C ILE A 27 -5.75 -19.54 -2.11
N PHE A 28 -5.05 -19.18 -3.19
CA PHE A 28 -4.14 -20.09 -3.87
C PHE A 28 -2.70 -19.96 -3.41
N SER A 29 -2.00 -21.09 -3.39
CA SER A 29 -0.56 -21.18 -3.17
C SER A 29 0.18 -21.19 -4.51
N ASN A 30 1.03 -20.18 -4.75
CA ASN A 30 1.91 -20.11 -5.93
C ASN A 30 3.40 -20.01 -5.55
N LEU A 31 3.72 -20.08 -4.26
CA LEU A 31 5.09 -20.09 -3.76
C LEU A 31 5.32 -21.30 -2.87
N ARG A 32 6.27 -22.15 -3.26
CA ARG A 32 6.76 -23.22 -2.41
C ARG A 32 7.96 -22.71 -1.62
N ALA A 33 7.87 -22.71 -0.28
CA ALA A 33 8.96 -22.26 0.58
C ALA A 33 10.24 -23.07 0.33
N SER A 34 10.14 -24.36 0.01
CA SER A 34 11.27 -25.23 -0.35
C SER A 34 12.07 -24.74 -1.58
N THR A 35 11.46 -23.96 -2.47
CA THR A 35 12.13 -23.38 -3.65
C THR A 35 13.02 -22.20 -3.25
N ILE A 36 12.72 -21.54 -2.13
CA ILE A 36 13.43 -20.35 -1.64
C ILE A 36 14.40 -20.72 -0.51
N TYR A 37 13.96 -21.58 0.40
CA TYR A 37 14.65 -21.91 1.65
C TYR A 37 15.00 -23.39 1.67
N ALA A 38 16.27 -23.70 1.43
CA ALA A 38 16.78 -25.08 1.36
C ALA A 38 16.56 -25.90 2.66
N SER A 39 16.33 -25.23 3.80
CA SER A 39 16.01 -25.87 5.07
C SER A 39 14.57 -26.38 5.17
N VAL A 40 13.69 -26.02 4.23
CA VAL A 40 12.28 -26.43 4.21
C VAL A 40 12.13 -27.62 3.28
N THR A 41 11.64 -28.74 3.84
CA THR A 41 11.43 -29.99 3.10
C THR A 41 9.96 -30.36 2.94
N ASP A 42 9.07 -29.69 3.67
CA ASP A 42 7.63 -29.94 3.62
C ASP A 42 6.98 -29.31 2.39
N LYS A 43 5.89 -29.95 1.94
CA LYS A 43 5.02 -29.41 0.91
C LYS A 43 4.09 -28.41 1.58
N ASP A 44 4.45 -27.13 1.55
CA ASP A 44 3.53 -26.07 1.94
C ASP A 44 2.44 -25.92 0.87
N GLU A 45 1.19 -26.20 1.25
CA GLU A 45 -0.02 -25.92 0.46
C GLU A 45 -0.75 -24.67 0.98
N GLU A 46 -0.16 -23.96 1.95
CA GLU A 46 -0.77 -22.75 2.50
C GLU A 46 -0.89 -21.65 1.43
N PRO A 47 -1.97 -20.86 1.45
CA PRO A 47 -2.15 -19.75 0.53
C PRO A 47 -1.00 -18.74 0.60
N THR A 48 -0.62 -18.18 -0.55
CA THR A 48 0.48 -17.21 -0.65
C THR A 48 0.00 -15.87 -1.20
N PRO A 49 -0.96 -15.21 -0.53
CA PRO A 49 -1.63 -14.04 -1.06
C PRO A 49 -0.68 -12.86 -1.31
N PHE A 50 0.25 -12.54 -0.41
CA PHE A 50 1.15 -11.39 -0.58
C PHE A 50 2.14 -11.61 -1.75
N TYR A 51 2.64 -12.83 -1.92
CA TYR A 51 3.42 -13.21 -3.09
C TYR A 51 2.59 -13.10 -4.36
N ASN A 52 1.36 -13.64 -4.37
CA ASN A 52 0.46 -13.56 -5.51
C ASN A 52 0.26 -12.11 -5.96
N GLN A 53 0.01 -11.20 -5.00
CA GLN A 53 -0.16 -9.76 -5.29
C GLN A 53 1.12 -9.11 -5.86
N LYS A 54 2.32 -9.50 -5.40
CA LYS A 54 3.59 -9.02 -5.97
C LYS A 54 3.79 -9.49 -7.41
N VAL A 55 3.45 -10.74 -7.70
CA VAL A 55 3.51 -11.28 -9.08
C VAL A 55 2.53 -10.55 -9.97
N LEU A 56 1.28 -10.41 -9.53
CA LEU A 56 0.24 -9.68 -10.29
C LEU A 56 0.64 -8.23 -10.55
N ARG A 57 1.16 -7.51 -9.55
CA ARG A 57 1.68 -6.15 -9.72
C ARG A 57 2.73 -6.09 -10.83
N THR A 58 3.71 -6.99 -10.80
CA THR A 58 4.82 -7.01 -11.77
C THR A 58 4.33 -7.16 -13.22
N VAL A 59 3.21 -7.85 -13.41
CA VAL A 59 2.65 -8.14 -14.73
C VAL A 59 1.63 -7.09 -15.18
N LEU A 60 0.76 -6.64 -14.27
CA LEU A 60 -0.42 -5.83 -14.58
C LEU A 60 -0.19 -4.33 -14.42
N GLU A 61 0.84 -3.91 -13.68
CA GLU A 61 1.11 -2.48 -13.39
C GLU A 61 1.32 -1.66 -14.67
N SER A 62 1.96 -2.22 -15.71
CA SER A 62 2.13 -1.50 -16.98
C SER A 62 0.80 -1.22 -17.69
N ALA A 63 -0.10 -2.20 -17.72
CA ALA A 63 -1.43 -2.04 -18.31
C ALA A 63 -2.26 -1.02 -17.50
N MET A 64 -2.19 -1.09 -16.16
CA MET A 64 -2.84 -0.13 -15.27
C MET A 64 -2.30 1.29 -15.48
N PHE A 65 -0.99 1.46 -15.60
CA PHE A 65 -0.39 2.76 -15.88
C PHE A 65 -0.90 3.36 -17.20
N ARG A 66 -1.03 2.55 -18.26
CA ARG A 66 -1.57 3.01 -19.55
C ARG A 66 -3.02 3.46 -19.41
N ARG A 67 -3.84 2.69 -18.69
CA ARG A 67 -5.24 3.03 -18.42
C ARG A 67 -5.36 4.34 -17.66
N VAL A 68 -4.71 4.45 -16.51
CA VAL A 68 -4.76 5.66 -15.68
C VAL A 68 -4.18 6.87 -16.42
N SER A 69 -3.10 6.68 -17.19
CA SER A 69 -2.54 7.75 -18.02
C SER A 69 -3.48 8.19 -19.15
N ALA A 70 -4.27 7.27 -19.71
CA ALA A 70 -5.28 7.63 -20.70
C ALA A 70 -6.42 8.42 -20.04
N GLU A 71 -6.85 8.00 -18.84
CA GLU A 71 -7.90 8.69 -18.10
C GLU A 71 -7.45 10.10 -17.68
N LEU A 72 -6.24 10.27 -17.14
CA LEU A 72 -5.74 11.58 -16.69
C LEU A 72 -5.26 12.50 -17.84
N ARG A 73 -5.24 12.01 -19.08
CA ARG A 73 -4.73 12.76 -20.23
C ARG A 73 -5.52 14.05 -20.45
N HIS A 74 -4.82 15.16 -20.70
CA HIS A 74 -5.42 16.49 -20.94
C HIS A 74 -6.31 16.97 -19.79
N LYS A 75 -5.97 16.57 -18.55
CA LYS A 75 -6.60 17.00 -17.30
C LYS A 75 -5.53 17.58 -16.37
N GLU A 76 -5.01 18.75 -16.74
CA GLU A 76 -3.86 19.40 -16.10
C GLU A 76 -4.14 19.69 -14.62
N THR A 77 -5.32 20.22 -14.30
CA THR A 77 -5.72 20.51 -12.91
C THR A 77 -5.78 19.27 -12.05
N VAL A 78 -6.33 18.17 -12.57
CA VAL A 78 -6.39 16.89 -11.84
C VAL A 78 -4.99 16.31 -11.63
N THR A 79 -4.15 16.38 -12.66
CA THR A 79 -2.76 15.91 -12.58
C THR A 79 -1.95 16.72 -11.56
N ALA A 80 -2.15 18.04 -11.51
CA ALA A 80 -1.53 18.90 -10.50
C ALA A 80 -2.02 18.59 -9.08
N ALA A 81 -3.32 18.34 -8.91
CA ALA A 81 -3.89 17.93 -7.62
C ALA A 81 -3.32 16.58 -7.17
N LEU A 82 -3.21 15.60 -8.08
CA LEU A 82 -2.60 14.29 -7.81
C LEU A 82 -1.13 14.44 -7.41
N ALA A 83 -0.38 15.35 -8.04
CA ALA A 83 1.02 15.62 -7.67
C ALA A 83 1.13 16.18 -6.24
N LEU A 84 0.24 17.12 -5.86
CA LEU A 84 0.17 17.64 -4.49
C LEU A 84 -0.27 16.58 -3.48
N ALA A 85 -1.23 15.74 -3.84
CA ALA A 85 -1.64 14.61 -3.00
C ALA A 85 -0.47 13.65 -2.77
N ASN A 86 0.20 13.20 -3.83
CA ASN A 86 1.40 12.35 -3.72
C ASN A 86 2.49 13.00 -2.85
N ARG A 87 2.68 14.31 -3.01
CA ARG A 87 3.62 15.06 -2.18
C ARG A 87 3.21 15.04 -0.70
N TRP A 88 1.94 15.24 -0.38
CA TRP A 88 1.41 15.17 0.98
C TRP A 88 1.71 13.82 1.65
N PHE A 89 1.48 12.71 0.95
CA PHE A 89 1.79 11.35 1.43
C PHE A 89 3.30 11.14 1.62
N THR A 90 4.10 11.59 0.65
CA THR A 90 5.56 11.49 0.68
C THR A 90 6.15 12.27 1.86
N CYS A 91 5.66 13.49 2.11
CA CYS A 91 6.14 14.33 3.21
C CYS A 91 5.89 13.72 4.59
N ARG A 92 4.92 12.81 4.74
CA ARG A 92 4.57 12.10 5.98
C ARG A 92 5.08 10.65 6.02
N GLY A 93 5.83 10.24 5.00
CA GLY A 93 6.45 8.91 4.92
C GLY A 93 5.46 7.76 4.80
N PHE A 94 4.28 7.98 4.21
CA PHE A 94 3.29 6.92 3.94
C PHE A 94 3.59 6.24 2.59
N HIS A 95 4.64 5.42 2.56
CA HIS A 95 5.18 4.82 1.34
C HIS A 95 4.27 3.76 0.70
N GLU A 96 3.41 3.15 1.50
CA GLU A 96 2.40 2.17 1.09
C GLU A 96 1.27 2.80 0.26
N PHE A 97 1.06 4.12 0.38
CA PHE A 97 0.21 4.91 -0.51
C PHE A 97 1.02 5.38 -1.72
N ASP A 98 1.50 4.42 -2.49
CA ASP A 98 2.42 4.70 -3.58
C ASP A 98 1.76 5.46 -4.76
N PRO A 99 2.55 6.04 -5.68
CA PRO A 99 2.02 6.82 -6.79
C PRO A 99 1.06 6.04 -7.71
N VAL A 100 1.21 4.72 -7.82
CA VAL A 100 0.32 3.88 -8.64
C VAL A 100 -1.05 3.79 -7.97
N PHE A 101 -1.09 3.49 -6.68
CA PHE A 101 -2.34 3.49 -5.91
C PHE A 101 -3.03 4.86 -5.97
N LEU A 102 -2.31 5.94 -5.69
CA LEU A 102 -2.90 7.29 -5.67
C LEU A 102 -3.47 7.70 -7.03
N ALA A 103 -2.79 7.34 -8.12
CA ALA A 103 -3.28 7.62 -9.47
C ALA A 103 -4.50 6.77 -9.83
N CYS A 104 -4.53 5.50 -9.44
CA CYS A 104 -5.71 4.63 -9.59
C CYS A 104 -6.90 5.16 -8.80
N PHE A 105 -6.68 5.58 -7.55
CA PHE A 105 -7.72 6.16 -6.71
C PHE A 105 -8.29 7.43 -7.33
N MET A 106 -7.44 8.33 -7.84
CA MET A 106 -7.88 9.54 -8.55
C MET A 106 -8.70 9.22 -9.81
N ALA A 107 -8.25 8.26 -10.62
CA ALA A 107 -8.98 7.83 -11.81
C ALA A 107 -10.36 7.25 -11.44
N LYS A 108 -10.44 6.47 -10.35
CA LYS A 108 -11.72 5.94 -9.87
C LYS A 108 -12.67 7.04 -9.40
N LEU A 109 -12.18 8.05 -8.68
CA LEU A 109 -13.00 9.21 -8.31
C LEU A 109 -13.55 9.98 -9.53
N MET A 110 -12.84 9.95 -10.65
CA MET A 110 -13.34 10.53 -11.89
C MET A 110 -14.38 9.65 -12.58
N GLU A 111 -14.18 8.33 -12.63
CA GLU A 111 -15.18 7.37 -13.13
C GLU A 111 -16.50 7.50 -12.34
N ASP A 112 -16.39 7.71 -11.02
CA ASP A 112 -17.53 7.89 -10.12
C ASP A 112 -18.08 9.33 -10.10
N ASN A 113 -17.54 10.23 -10.93
CA ASN A 113 -17.90 11.66 -11.02
C ASN A 113 -17.76 12.46 -9.70
N VAL A 114 -16.98 11.96 -8.73
CA VAL A 114 -16.60 12.70 -7.51
C VAL A 114 -15.61 13.84 -7.85
N VAL A 115 -14.72 13.57 -8.81
CA VAL A 115 -13.81 14.56 -9.40
C VAL A 115 -14.19 14.78 -10.86
N VAL A 116 -14.37 16.04 -11.25
CA VAL A 116 -14.67 16.40 -12.65
C VAL A 116 -13.67 17.40 -13.19
N LYS A 117 -13.42 17.37 -14.50
CA LYS A 117 -12.38 18.16 -15.17
C LYS A 117 -12.48 19.67 -14.93
N GLN A 118 -13.70 20.18 -14.74
CA GLN A 118 -13.99 21.61 -14.60
C GLN A 118 -13.72 22.16 -13.19
N GLN A 119 -13.47 21.29 -12.20
CA GLN A 119 -13.18 21.72 -10.84
C GLN A 119 -11.81 22.43 -10.77
N ASP A 120 -11.72 23.42 -9.89
CA ASP A 120 -10.45 24.04 -9.55
C ASP A 120 -9.56 23.07 -8.74
N LEU A 121 -8.26 23.39 -8.68
CA LEU A 121 -7.24 22.57 -8.03
C LEU A 121 -7.58 22.22 -6.57
N LEU A 122 -8.06 23.20 -5.80
CA LEU A 122 -8.35 23.03 -4.38
C LEU A 122 -9.57 22.14 -4.17
N THR A 123 -10.59 22.28 -5.01
CA THR A 123 -11.77 21.43 -5.01
C THR A 123 -11.42 19.97 -5.34
N VAL A 124 -10.59 19.73 -6.37
CA VAL A 124 -10.13 18.37 -6.71
C VAL A 124 -9.36 17.75 -5.53
N LEU A 125 -8.43 18.51 -4.95
CA LEU A 125 -7.61 18.04 -3.83
C LEU A 125 -8.44 17.77 -2.58
N ARG A 126 -9.41 18.64 -2.28
CA ARG A 126 -10.37 18.46 -1.17
C ARG A 126 -11.19 17.18 -1.38
N ASN A 127 -11.74 16.97 -2.57
CA ASN A 127 -12.53 15.78 -2.88
C ASN A 127 -11.70 14.50 -2.76
N PHE A 128 -10.44 14.53 -3.23
CA PHE A 128 -9.52 13.41 -3.08
C PHE A 128 -9.25 13.08 -1.60
N PHE A 129 -8.95 14.08 -0.77
CA PHE A 129 -8.72 13.89 0.67
C PHE A 129 -9.98 13.41 1.40
N VAL A 130 -11.13 14.02 1.13
CA VAL A 130 -12.42 13.62 1.73
C VAL A 130 -12.76 12.18 1.35
N ALA A 131 -12.51 11.78 0.10
CA ALA A 131 -12.75 10.42 -0.35
C ALA A 131 -11.91 9.39 0.41
N ILE A 132 -10.62 9.67 0.67
CA ILE A 132 -9.77 8.78 1.49
C ILE A 132 -10.24 8.77 2.95
N VAL A 133 -10.56 9.93 3.53
CA VAL A 133 -11.07 10.04 4.91
C VAL A 133 -12.31 9.17 5.10
N ASN A 134 -13.25 9.28 4.17
CA ASN A 134 -14.54 8.58 4.23
C ASN A 134 -14.52 7.19 3.58
N TRP A 135 -13.37 6.69 3.14
CA TRP A 135 -13.30 5.43 2.40
C TRP A 135 -13.78 4.26 3.26
N ASP A 136 -14.89 3.64 2.89
CA ASP A 136 -15.34 2.39 3.49
C ASP A 136 -14.53 1.20 2.94
N THR A 137 -13.89 0.47 3.85
CA THR A 137 -13.08 -0.71 3.53
C THR A 137 -13.82 -2.02 3.81
N SER A 138 -15.11 -1.97 4.15
CA SER A 138 -15.95 -3.16 4.34
C SER A 138 -16.30 -3.85 3.02
N THR A 139 -16.24 -3.11 1.91
CA THR A 139 -16.45 -3.59 0.54
C THR A 139 -15.21 -3.32 -0.31
N PRO A 140 -14.93 -4.15 -1.34
CA PRO A 140 -13.87 -3.83 -2.29
C PRO A 140 -14.20 -2.52 -3.02
N ALA A 141 -13.18 -1.69 -3.21
CA ALA A 141 -13.23 -0.56 -4.13
C ALA A 141 -12.41 -0.89 -5.39
N GLY A 142 -12.43 0.02 -6.37
CA GLY A 142 -11.56 -0.02 -7.53
C GLY A 142 -12.31 -0.31 -8.82
N PHE A 143 -11.72 -1.14 -9.67
CA PHE A 143 -12.14 -1.28 -11.05
C PHE A 143 -12.62 -2.68 -11.42
N HIS A 144 -12.81 -3.53 -10.42
CA HIS A 144 -13.19 -4.91 -10.65
C HIS A 144 -14.52 -5.01 -11.41
N PRO A 145 -14.74 -6.10 -12.16
CA PRO A 145 -16.02 -6.36 -12.82
C PRO A 145 -17.16 -6.48 -11.80
N ASP A 146 -18.37 -6.12 -12.22
CA ASP A 146 -19.59 -6.27 -11.40
C ASP A 146 -19.97 -7.74 -11.19
N ASP A 147 -19.51 -8.63 -12.08
CA ASP A 147 -19.77 -10.08 -12.06
C ASP A 147 -18.63 -10.90 -11.44
N LEU A 148 -17.73 -10.26 -10.68
CA LEU A 148 -16.68 -10.95 -9.95
C LEU A 148 -17.28 -11.91 -8.90
N GLU A 149 -16.76 -13.13 -8.84
CA GLU A 149 -17.26 -14.18 -7.94
C GLU A 149 -17.16 -13.75 -6.45
N ASP A 150 -18.22 -13.97 -5.68
CA ASP A 150 -18.33 -13.55 -4.26
C ASP A 150 -17.26 -14.18 -3.36
N ASP A 151 -16.82 -15.40 -3.69
CA ASP A 151 -15.77 -16.11 -2.97
C ASP A 151 -14.40 -15.42 -3.15
N VAL A 152 -14.11 -14.87 -4.34
CA VAL A 152 -12.92 -14.06 -4.62
C VAL A 152 -12.95 -12.77 -3.81
N ILE A 153 -14.10 -12.09 -3.79
CA ILE A 153 -14.29 -10.88 -2.97
C ILE A 153 -14.07 -11.19 -1.49
N THR A 154 -14.70 -12.24 -0.99
CA THR A 154 -14.59 -12.70 0.41
C THR A 154 -13.14 -13.05 0.76
N ALA A 155 -12.43 -13.72 -0.15
CA ALA A 155 -11.03 -14.06 0.03
C ALA A 155 -10.16 -12.80 0.17
N HIS A 156 -10.39 -11.78 -0.65
CA HIS A 156 -9.67 -10.51 -0.54
C HIS A 156 -9.94 -9.79 0.78
N LEU A 157 -11.21 -9.61 1.15
CA LEU A 157 -11.61 -8.92 2.38
C LEU A 157 -11.14 -9.64 3.66
N THR A 158 -11.06 -10.97 3.62
CA THR A 158 -10.55 -11.76 4.74
C THR A 158 -9.02 -11.65 4.87
N THR A 159 -8.32 -11.47 3.73
CA THR A 159 -6.87 -11.48 3.69
C THR A 159 -6.25 -10.11 3.92
N PHE A 160 -6.84 -9.06 3.35
CA PHE A 160 -6.28 -7.71 3.34
C PHE A 160 -7.19 -6.72 4.06
N PRO A 161 -6.63 -5.81 4.88
CA PRO A 161 -7.43 -4.82 5.58
C PRO A 161 -8.00 -3.74 4.65
N VAL A 162 -7.38 -3.55 3.48
CA VAL A 162 -7.76 -2.54 2.48
C VAL A 162 -7.76 -3.20 1.11
N VAL A 163 -8.89 -3.14 0.42
CA VAL A 163 -9.10 -3.82 -0.86
C VAL A 163 -9.49 -2.82 -1.94
N PHE A 164 -8.54 -2.57 -2.85
CA PHE A 164 -8.74 -1.79 -4.07
C PHE A 164 -8.32 -2.67 -5.26
N LEU A 165 -9.30 -3.23 -5.97
CA LEU A 165 -9.07 -4.21 -7.02
C LEU A 165 -8.86 -3.57 -8.39
N ASP A 166 -8.02 -4.20 -9.21
CA ASP A 166 -7.84 -3.88 -10.61
C ASP A 166 -9.00 -4.39 -11.49
N GLN A 167 -8.94 -4.14 -12.81
CA GLN A 167 -9.99 -4.59 -13.74
C GLN A 167 -10.12 -6.11 -13.87
N THR A 168 -9.12 -6.90 -13.45
CA THR A 168 -9.25 -8.36 -13.44
C THR A 168 -9.97 -8.87 -12.19
N GLY A 169 -10.03 -8.05 -11.12
CA GLY A 169 -10.59 -8.44 -9.83
C GLY A 169 -9.64 -9.25 -8.94
N TYR A 170 -8.44 -9.60 -9.40
CA TYR A 170 -7.50 -10.46 -8.66
C TYR A 170 -6.30 -9.71 -8.08
N TRP A 171 -5.96 -8.56 -8.65
CA TRP A 171 -4.88 -7.72 -8.13
C TRP A 171 -5.45 -6.65 -7.21
N ASN A 172 -5.16 -6.78 -5.92
CA ASN A 172 -5.36 -5.75 -4.92
C ASN A 172 -4.19 -4.74 -4.97
N ILE A 173 -4.44 -3.61 -5.61
CA ILE A 173 -3.51 -2.49 -5.76
C ILE A 173 -3.12 -1.92 -4.39
N SER A 174 -4.02 -1.97 -3.41
CA SER A 174 -3.77 -1.53 -2.03
C SER A 174 -3.25 -2.63 -1.09
N SER A 175 -2.77 -3.76 -1.61
CA SER A 175 -2.31 -4.91 -0.80
C SER A 175 -1.17 -4.59 0.19
N GLY A 176 -0.42 -3.50 -0.04
CA GLY A 176 0.61 -3.02 0.89
C GLY A 176 0.11 -2.08 2.00
N ILE A 177 -1.14 -1.61 1.93
CA ILE A 177 -1.68 -0.64 2.89
C ILE A 177 -2.20 -1.40 4.11
N SER A 178 -1.59 -1.12 5.27
CA SER A 178 -2.05 -1.67 6.55
C SER A 178 -3.29 -0.94 7.08
N LYS A 179 -4.01 -1.57 8.00
CA LYS A 179 -5.17 -0.93 8.66
C LYS A 179 -4.72 0.30 9.46
N GLU A 180 -3.59 0.18 10.14
CA GLU A 180 -3.01 1.21 11.01
C GLU A 180 -2.59 2.44 10.18
N SER A 181 -1.93 2.18 9.06
CA SER A 181 -1.56 3.20 8.07
C SER A 181 -2.78 3.96 7.57
N LEU A 182 -3.87 3.26 7.22
CA LEU A 182 -5.09 3.91 6.76
C LEU A 182 -5.72 4.77 7.86
N VAL A 183 -5.82 4.28 9.10
CA VAL A 183 -6.36 5.06 10.23
C VAL A 183 -5.57 6.34 10.47
N LEU A 184 -4.24 6.24 10.46
CA LEU A 184 -3.34 7.40 10.59
C LEU A 184 -3.55 8.39 9.45
N VAL A 185 -3.56 7.92 8.20
CA VAL A 185 -3.80 8.76 7.02
C VAL A 185 -5.14 9.46 7.12
N LYS A 186 -6.22 8.76 7.48
CA LYS A 186 -7.56 9.36 7.65
C LYS A 186 -7.55 10.47 8.69
N THR A 187 -6.88 10.25 9.81
CA THR A 187 -6.75 11.25 10.89
C THR A 187 -5.96 12.48 10.43
N ASP A 188 -4.83 12.27 9.76
CA ASP A 188 -3.95 13.33 9.27
C ASP A 188 -4.59 14.14 8.13
N LEU A 189 -5.30 13.46 7.23
CA LEU A 189 -6.06 14.10 6.15
C LEU A 189 -7.23 14.91 6.72
N SER A 190 -7.93 14.40 7.73
CA SER A 190 -9.02 15.13 8.40
C SER A 190 -8.52 16.44 8.99
N ARG A 191 -7.34 16.43 9.63
CA ARG A 191 -6.68 17.65 10.11
C ARG A 191 -6.22 18.54 8.97
N SER A 192 -5.65 17.97 7.92
CA SER A 192 -5.18 18.71 6.75
C SER A 192 -6.33 19.44 6.04
N LEU A 193 -7.52 18.85 6.00
CA LEU A 193 -8.71 19.42 5.41
C LEU A 193 -9.16 20.72 6.10
N THR A 194 -8.92 20.91 7.39
CA THR A 194 -9.35 22.12 8.13
C THR A 194 -8.51 23.36 7.76
N VAL A 195 -7.30 23.14 7.27
CA VAL A 195 -6.36 24.21 6.85
C VAL A 195 -6.12 24.20 5.34
N LEU A 196 -6.81 23.33 4.60
CA LEU A 196 -6.66 23.20 3.16
C LEU A 196 -7.19 24.45 2.45
N GLY A 197 -6.28 25.22 1.86
CA GLY A 197 -6.55 26.51 1.21
C GLY A 197 -6.02 27.72 1.97
N ASP A 198 -5.53 27.53 3.20
CA ASP A 198 -4.75 28.54 3.91
C ASP A 198 -3.34 28.63 3.31
N CYS A 199 -2.95 29.82 2.86
CA CYS A 199 -1.64 30.06 2.26
C CYS A 199 -0.49 29.86 3.27
N LEU A 200 -0.75 30.10 4.56
CA LEU A 200 0.25 29.94 5.62
C LEU A 200 0.49 28.45 5.95
N ALA A 201 -0.46 27.58 5.63
CA ALA A 201 -0.36 26.14 5.86
C ALA A 201 0.28 25.37 4.68
N PHE A 202 0.53 26.03 3.55
CA PHE A 202 0.99 25.36 2.32
C PHE A 202 2.29 24.57 2.54
N ASP A 203 3.27 25.20 3.20
CA ASP A 203 4.57 24.59 3.45
C ASP A 203 4.43 23.35 4.34
N THR A 204 3.67 23.44 5.43
CA THR A 204 3.41 22.33 6.35
C THR A 204 2.61 21.19 5.72
N LEU A 205 1.75 21.50 4.74
CA LEU A 205 0.97 20.48 4.03
C LEU A 205 1.81 19.74 2.98
N PHE A 206 2.61 20.46 2.20
CA PHE A 206 3.19 19.93 0.96
C PHE A 206 4.72 20.04 0.84
N LEU A 207 5.40 20.88 1.62
CA LEU A 207 6.84 21.07 1.47
C LEU A 207 7.66 20.44 2.60
N GLU A 208 7.23 20.65 3.84
CA GLU A 208 7.90 20.16 5.04
C GLU A 208 7.85 18.64 5.13
N ARG A 209 8.99 18.03 5.44
CA ARG A 209 9.04 16.61 5.79
C ARG A 209 8.73 16.48 7.26
N HIS A 210 7.69 15.73 7.57
CA HIS A 210 7.31 15.44 8.95
C HIS A 210 8.29 14.40 9.47
N HIS A 211 9.07 14.77 10.49
CA HIS A 211 10.00 13.84 11.10
C HIS A 211 9.21 12.79 11.88
N PHE A 212 9.53 11.52 11.66
CA PHE A 212 8.91 10.40 12.38
C PHE A 212 8.95 10.63 13.90
N PHE A 213 10.08 11.14 14.41
CA PHE A 213 10.33 11.41 15.84
C PHE A 213 9.63 12.64 16.43
N SER A 214 8.87 13.40 15.64
CA SER A 214 8.03 14.50 16.13
C SER A 214 6.53 14.26 15.91
N SER A 215 6.15 13.08 15.41
CA SER A 215 4.78 12.75 15.00
C SER A 215 3.98 11.93 16.02
N PHE A 216 4.62 11.44 17.09
CA PHE A 216 4.06 10.56 18.11
C PHE A 216 4.52 10.96 19.51
N ASP A 217 3.71 10.66 20.53
CA ASP A 217 4.04 10.97 21.93
C ASP A 217 5.08 10.02 22.54
N HIS A 218 5.14 8.78 22.04
CA HIS A 218 5.99 7.72 22.57
C HIS A 218 6.77 7.01 21.46
N TYR A 219 8.06 6.75 21.73
CA TYR A 219 8.97 6.07 20.82
C TYR A 219 9.64 4.89 21.49
N PHE A 220 9.51 3.72 20.86
CA PHE A 220 10.17 2.49 21.28
C PHE A 220 11.08 2.00 20.15
N ARG A 221 12.37 1.87 20.42
CA ARG A 221 13.33 1.30 19.47
C ARG A 221 13.58 -0.16 19.84
N LEU A 222 13.15 -1.08 18.99
CA LEU A 222 13.50 -2.48 19.08
C LEU A 222 14.80 -2.73 18.30
N VAL A 223 15.86 -3.12 18.99
CA VAL A 223 17.13 -3.51 18.37
C VAL A 223 17.25 -5.03 18.41
N LEU A 224 17.31 -5.66 17.23
CA LEU A 224 17.55 -7.09 17.10
C LEU A 224 19.05 -7.32 16.97
N THR A 225 19.65 -8.07 17.90
CA THR A 225 21.02 -8.56 17.73
C THR A 225 21.10 -9.53 16.54
N PRO A 226 22.28 -9.74 15.92
CA PRO A 226 22.43 -10.69 14.83
C PRO A 226 21.91 -12.11 15.17
N GLU A 227 22.10 -12.55 16.41
CA GLU A 227 21.63 -13.85 16.90
C GLU A 227 20.10 -13.90 16.97
N ASN A 228 19.48 -12.85 17.53
CA ASN A 228 18.03 -12.72 17.61
C ASN A 228 17.39 -12.62 16.23
N LEU A 229 18.00 -11.88 15.31
CA LEU A 229 17.56 -11.79 13.92
C LEU A 229 17.64 -13.17 13.24
N THR A 230 18.75 -13.89 13.41
CA THR A 230 18.92 -15.23 12.84
C THR A 230 17.89 -16.21 13.41
N SER A 231 17.61 -16.13 14.71
CA SER A 231 16.58 -16.94 15.37
C SER A 231 15.19 -16.63 14.82
N LEU A 232 14.84 -15.35 14.73
CA LEU A 232 13.57 -14.86 14.19
C LEU A 232 13.35 -15.37 12.76
N LEU A 233 14.35 -15.22 11.89
CA LEU A 233 14.28 -15.61 10.48
C LEU A 233 14.16 -17.12 10.24
N LYS A 234 14.42 -17.95 11.26
CA LYS A 234 14.22 -19.42 11.23
C LYS A 234 12.82 -19.86 11.69
N THR A 235 12.00 -18.94 12.20
CA THR A 235 10.66 -19.30 12.68
C THR A 235 9.80 -19.78 11.51
N PRO A 236 9.26 -21.02 11.53
CA PRO A 236 8.57 -21.60 10.37
C PRO A 236 7.37 -20.78 9.87
N ASP A 237 6.65 -20.16 10.80
CA ASP A 237 5.47 -19.34 10.55
C ASP A 237 5.75 -18.01 9.80
N LEU A 238 7.02 -17.66 9.64
CA LEU A 238 7.49 -16.52 8.86
C LEU A 238 7.94 -16.92 7.45
N LEU A 239 8.06 -18.22 7.13
CA LEU A 239 8.56 -18.69 5.83
C LEU A 239 7.48 -18.68 4.75
N ILE A 240 6.24 -19.01 5.11
CA ILE A 240 5.09 -19.01 4.19
C ILE A 240 4.95 -17.62 3.57
N ASP A 241 4.68 -17.56 2.27
CA ASP A 241 4.40 -16.32 1.54
C ASP A 241 5.54 -15.28 1.57
N THR A 242 6.79 -15.74 1.72
CA THR A 242 7.98 -14.89 1.75
C THR A 242 9.06 -15.39 0.79
N VAL A 243 9.75 -14.46 0.12
CA VAL A 243 10.83 -14.82 -0.84
C VAL A 243 12.22 -14.35 -0.39
N ASN A 244 12.31 -13.55 0.68
CA ASN A 244 13.57 -12.99 1.16
C ASN A 244 13.50 -12.61 2.65
N GLU A 245 14.55 -11.98 3.19
CA GLU A 245 14.58 -11.49 4.58
C GLU A 245 13.63 -10.33 4.84
N ASP A 246 13.46 -9.43 3.88
CA ASP A 246 12.61 -8.26 4.03
C ASP A 246 11.14 -8.66 4.22
N ASP A 247 10.69 -9.66 3.47
CA ASP A 247 9.35 -10.24 3.60
C ASP A 247 9.14 -10.89 4.99
N ARG A 248 10.13 -11.65 5.46
CA ARG A 248 10.10 -12.28 6.78
C ARG A 248 10.02 -11.24 7.90
N LEU A 249 10.80 -10.16 7.77
CA LEU A 249 10.76 -9.04 8.70
C LEU A 249 9.43 -8.29 8.65
N ALA A 250 8.87 -8.04 7.47
CA ALA A 250 7.55 -7.41 7.34
C ALA A 250 6.44 -8.27 7.98
N ARG A 251 6.47 -9.59 7.76
CA ARG A 251 5.54 -10.54 8.38
C ARG A 251 5.71 -10.58 9.90
N SER A 252 6.94 -10.57 10.40
CA SER A 252 7.21 -10.45 11.85
C SER A 252 6.68 -9.14 12.42
N ALA A 253 6.90 -8.02 11.74
CA ALA A 253 6.42 -6.70 12.16
C ALA A 253 4.88 -6.66 12.22
N ALA A 254 4.19 -7.21 11.22
CA ALA A 254 2.74 -7.32 11.20
C ALA A 254 2.20 -8.16 12.36
N LYS A 255 2.81 -9.33 12.63
CA LYS A 255 2.44 -10.17 13.79
C LYS A 255 2.68 -9.46 15.11
N PHE A 256 3.81 -8.77 15.24
CA PHE A 256 4.14 -8.02 16.46
C PHE A 256 3.18 -6.85 16.67
N MET A 257 2.83 -6.12 15.60
CA MET A 257 1.83 -5.05 15.64
C MET A 257 0.47 -5.57 16.13
N LYS A 258 0.01 -6.70 15.59
CA LYS A 258 -1.23 -7.34 16.03
C LYS A 258 -1.20 -7.65 17.54
N ARG A 259 -0.08 -8.15 18.06
CA ARG A 259 0.08 -8.40 19.51
C ARG A 259 0.08 -7.12 20.33
N ILE A 260 0.73 -6.06 19.85
CA ILE A 260 0.69 -4.74 20.51
C ILE A 260 -0.75 -4.26 20.64
N GLN A 261 -1.52 -4.35 19.56
CA GLN A 261 -2.93 -3.96 19.57
C GLN A 261 -3.76 -4.79 20.53
N GLU A 262 -3.63 -6.13 20.50
CA GLU A 262 -4.34 -7.04 21.42
C GLU A 262 -4.01 -6.75 22.89
N CYS A 263 -2.76 -6.42 23.21
CA CYS A 263 -2.30 -6.19 24.59
C CYS A 263 -2.55 -4.77 25.10
N LEU A 264 -2.59 -3.77 24.22
CA LEU A 264 -2.65 -2.34 24.56
C LEU A 264 -3.95 -1.68 24.09
N VAL A 265 -5.01 -2.46 23.86
CA VAL A 265 -6.33 -1.96 23.45
C VAL A 265 -6.76 -0.79 24.33
N GLY A 266 -7.11 0.33 23.70
CA GLY A 266 -7.62 1.52 24.38
C GLY A 266 -6.58 2.33 25.16
N ARG A 267 -5.29 1.98 25.09
CA ARG A 267 -4.20 2.73 25.75
C ARG A 267 -3.51 3.74 24.84
N PHE A 268 -3.64 3.57 23.52
CA PHE A 268 -3.10 4.48 22.52
C PHE A 268 -4.15 4.69 21.44
N ASP A 269 -4.27 5.93 20.94
CA ASP A 269 -5.18 6.24 19.84
C ASP A 269 -4.63 5.72 18.50
N ASN A 270 -3.30 5.77 18.34
CA ASN A 270 -2.62 5.38 17.12
C ASN A 270 -1.30 4.67 17.41
N VAL A 271 -0.91 3.77 16.51
CA VAL A 271 0.38 3.06 16.56
C VAL A 271 0.94 2.90 15.15
N ARG A 272 2.26 3.09 15.01
CA ARG A 272 2.97 2.88 13.76
C ARG A 272 4.27 2.14 14.05
N MET A 273 4.60 1.17 13.19
CA MET A 273 5.88 0.48 13.23
C MET A 273 6.61 0.76 11.94
N GLU A 274 7.82 1.30 12.08
CA GLU A 274 8.67 1.63 10.96
C GLU A 274 9.98 0.87 11.09
N ARG A 275 10.37 0.21 10.00
CA ARG A 275 11.70 -0.38 9.91
C ARG A 275 12.68 0.74 9.57
N LEU A 276 13.53 1.06 10.54
CA LEU A 276 14.68 1.94 10.31
C LEU A 276 15.66 1.22 9.39
N LYS A 277 15.90 1.76 8.20
CA LYS A 277 17.05 1.37 7.38
C LYS A 277 18.25 2.12 7.93
N ASP A 278 19.40 1.47 8.04
CA ASP A 278 20.63 2.17 8.39
C ASP A 278 20.88 3.26 7.34
N ASP A 279 20.86 4.52 7.77
CA ASP A 279 21.31 5.63 6.95
C ASP A 279 22.80 5.38 6.63
N LYS A 280 23.10 5.11 5.36
CA LYS A 280 24.44 5.22 4.78
C LYS A 280 24.50 6.44 3.89
#